data_AF-A0A2J6IFH7-F1
#
_entry.id   AF-A0A2J6IFH7-F1
#
_cell.length_a   1.000
_cell.length_b   1.000
_cell.length_c   1.000
_cell.angle_alpha   90.00
_cell.angle_beta   90.00
_cell.angle_gamma   90.00
#
_symmetry.space_group_name_H-M   'P 1'
#
loop_
_entity.id
_entity.type
_entity.pdbx_description
1 polymer ?
#
loop_
_entity_poly.entity_id
_entity_poly.type
_entity_poly.pdbx_seq_one_letter_code
_entity_poly.pdbx_strand_id
1 'polypeptide(L)'
;MKLNSLIILFFAAATLSFTGCSKIEDALDVKFDTTFSTDLEIDVPAESRELNGTEFLADTIIDLTSNSKFNEYKDKLKSVTTKSIVLTVTSISEDTVNLSLVGFAILTPDISVSYFHNVEAMTITNGYSYAIESGSNEFDTLNAILLNGGKIAVTYSGI
;
A
#
# COMPACT_ATOMS: atom_id res chain seq x y z
N MET A 1 -15.22 -21.16 -70.03
CA MET A 1 -14.56 -20.50 -68.89
C MET A 1 -15.47 -20.66 -67.68
N LYS A 2 -14.99 -21.31 -66.62
CA LYS A 2 -15.79 -21.86 -65.51
C LYS A 2 -16.03 -20.77 -64.45
N LEU A 3 -17.28 -20.35 -64.26
CA LEU A 3 -17.72 -19.32 -63.32
C LEU A 3 -17.77 -19.80 -61.85
N ASN A 4 -17.44 -21.06 -61.57
CA ASN A 4 -17.69 -21.69 -60.26
C ASN A 4 -16.52 -21.60 -59.25
N SER A 5 -15.40 -20.93 -59.59
CA SER A 5 -14.21 -20.93 -58.72
C SER A 5 -14.05 -19.68 -57.84
N LEU A 6 -14.87 -18.64 -58.01
CA LEU A 6 -14.67 -17.34 -57.35
C LEU A 6 -15.45 -17.20 -56.03
N ILE A 7 -16.52 -17.98 -55.82
CA ILE A 7 -17.42 -17.83 -54.66
C ILE A 7 -16.91 -18.60 -53.42
N ILE A 8 -16.12 -19.66 -53.61
CA ILE A 8 -15.62 -20.49 -52.50
C ILE A 8 -14.46 -19.80 -51.74
N LEU A 9 -13.75 -18.87 -52.38
CA LEU A 9 -12.62 -18.16 -51.75
C LEU A 9 -13.06 -17.01 -50.81
N PHE A 10 -14.29 -16.50 -50.96
CA PHE A 10 -14.80 -15.42 -50.11
C PHE A 10 -15.48 -15.91 -48.82
N PHE A 11 -15.90 -17.17 -48.77
CA PHE A 11 -16.52 -17.78 -47.58
C PHE A 11 -15.52 -18.41 -46.61
N ALA A 12 -14.27 -18.67 -47.05
CA ALA A 12 -13.22 -19.22 -46.20
C ALA A 12 -12.47 -18.15 -45.37
N ALA A 13 -12.62 -16.86 -45.69
CA ALA A 13 -11.96 -15.76 -44.98
C ALA A 13 -12.83 -15.12 -43.87
N ALA A 14 -14.13 -15.45 -43.81
CA ALA A 14 -15.06 -14.84 -42.86
C ALA A 14 -15.24 -15.64 -41.54
N THR A 15 -14.68 -16.84 -41.44
CA THR A 15 -14.84 -17.73 -40.27
C THR A 15 -13.68 -17.68 -39.28
N LEU A 16 -12.61 -16.93 -39.58
CA LEU A 16 -11.47 -16.73 -38.65
C LEU A 16 -11.69 -15.57 -37.68
N SER A 17 -12.82 -14.87 -37.73
CA SER A 17 -12.99 -13.58 -37.03
C SER A 17 -13.71 -13.63 -35.69
N PHE A 18 -14.13 -14.80 -35.17
CA PHE A 18 -15.11 -14.81 -34.06
C PHE A 18 -14.82 -15.69 -32.83
N THR A 19 -13.65 -16.32 -32.71
CA THR A 19 -13.30 -17.08 -31.49
C THR A 19 -12.13 -16.49 -30.69
N GLY A 20 -11.57 -15.37 -31.13
CA GLY A 20 -10.37 -14.75 -30.52
C GLY A 20 -10.62 -13.67 -29.47
N CYS A 21 -11.82 -13.07 -29.39
CA CYS A 21 -12.02 -11.90 -28.51
C CYS A 21 -12.11 -12.24 -27.02
N SER A 22 -12.61 -13.41 -26.62
CA SER A 22 -12.81 -13.73 -25.20
C SER A 22 -11.55 -14.21 -24.48
N LYS A 23 -10.47 -14.55 -25.20
CA LYS A 23 -9.17 -14.94 -24.59
C LYS A 23 -8.16 -13.80 -24.49
N ILE A 24 -8.45 -12.64 -25.09
CA ILE A 24 -7.59 -11.44 -25.00
C ILE A 24 -7.89 -10.65 -23.73
N GLU A 25 -9.09 -10.77 -23.16
CA GLU A 25 -9.49 -10.03 -21.95
C GLU A 25 -8.63 -10.40 -20.72
N ASP A 26 -8.22 -11.67 -20.59
CA ASP A 26 -7.35 -12.13 -19.49
C ASP A 26 -5.85 -11.89 -19.74
N ALA A 27 -5.45 -11.57 -20.97
CA ALA A 27 -4.05 -11.45 -21.38
C ALA A 27 -3.43 -10.05 -21.11
N LEU A 28 -4.20 -9.12 -20.51
CA LEU A 28 -3.82 -7.72 -20.33
C LEU A 28 -3.74 -7.27 -18.85
N ASP A 29 -3.84 -8.20 -17.90
CA ASP A 29 -3.66 -7.86 -16.48
C ASP A 29 -2.20 -7.49 -16.20
N VAL A 30 -1.98 -6.20 -15.96
CA VAL A 30 -0.68 -5.66 -15.54
C VAL A 30 -0.53 -5.85 -14.03
N LYS A 31 0.52 -6.55 -13.61
CA LYS A 31 0.93 -6.67 -12.20
C LYS A 31 2.21 -5.89 -11.99
N PHE A 32 2.24 -5.04 -10.98
CA PHE A 32 3.43 -4.30 -10.60
C PHE A 32 3.58 -4.24 -9.09
N ASP A 33 4.83 -4.20 -8.65
CA ASP A 33 5.18 -3.92 -7.27
C ASP A 33 5.67 -2.47 -7.16
N THR A 34 5.32 -1.83 -6.06
CA THR A 34 5.76 -0.48 -5.73
C THR A 34 5.89 -0.32 -4.22
N THR A 35 6.65 0.69 -3.80
CA THR A 35 6.84 1.07 -2.40
C THR A 35 6.51 2.54 -2.26
N PHE A 36 5.86 2.88 -1.16
CA PHE A 36 5.65 4.26 -0.73
C PHE A 36 6.37 4.46 0.60
N SER A 37 7.08 5.57 0.73
CA SER A 37 7.86 5.89 1.93
C SER A 37 7.77 7.37 2.21
N THR A 38 7.91 7.71 3.48
CA THR A 38 8.02 9.07 4.00
C THR A 38 8.87 9.04 5.25
N ASP A 39 9.49 10.16 5.56
CA ASP A 39 10.18 10.33 6.83
C ASP A 39 9.23 10.99 7.83
N LEU A 40 9.25 10.50 9.06
CA LEU A 40 8.48 11.04 10.18
C LEU A 40 9.46 11.44 11.29
N GLU A 41 9.46 12.72 11.62
CA GLU A 41 10.20 13.22 12.78
C GLU A 41 9.33 13.10 14.02
N ILE A 42 9.88 12.48 15.08
CA ILE A 42 9.17 12.24 16.33
C ILE A 42 9.93 12.97 17.43
N ASP A 43 9.29 13.99 17.99
CA ASP A 43 9.73 14.58 19.24
C ASP A 43 9.00 13.90 20.39
N VAL A 44 9.75 13.32 21.33
CA VAL A 44 9.21 12.61 22.50
C VAL A 44 9.32 13.54 23.70
N PRO A 45 8.20 14.15 24.15
CA PRO A 45 8.18 15.06 25.28
C PRO A 45 8.71 14.37 26.55
N ALA A 46 9.31 15.14 27.44
CA ALA A 46 9.84 14.60 28.70
C ALA A 46 8.73 13.94 29.55
N GLU A 47 7.53 14.50 29.54
CA GLU A 47 6.37 13.97 30.27
C GLU A 47 5.90 12.59 29.78
N SER A 48 6.14 12.24 28.52
CA SER A 48 5.86 10.90 27.99
C SER A 48 6.77 9.82 28.59
N ARG A 49 7.93 10.21 29.12
CA ARG A 49 8.93 9.28 29.68
C ARG A 49 8.67 8.91 31.13
N GLU A 50 7.66 9.50 31.76
CA GLU A 50 7.31 9.26 33.16
C GLU A 50 6.48 7.97 33.34
N LEU A 51 6.44 7.44 34.56
CA LEU A 51 5.58 6.30 34.88
C LEU A 51 4.11 6.74 34.81
N ASN A 52 3.36 6.26 33.82
CA ASN A 52 2.06 6.79 33.34
C ASN A 52 2.16 8.11 32.54
N GLY A 53 3.23 8.29 31.78
CA GLY A 53 3.41 9.41 30.87
C GLY A 53 2.30 9.53 29.82
N THR A 54 2.19 10.71 29.23
CA THR A 54 1.24 10.97 28.13
C THR A 54 1.72 10.34 26.84
N GLU A 55 0.80 9.83 26.03
CA GLU A 55 1.09 9.37 24.67
C GLU A 55 1.69 10.51 23.84
N PHE A 56 2.81 10.25 23.16
CA PHE A 56 3.29 11.11 22.09
C PHE A 56 2.70 10.64 20.77
N LEU A 57 2.45 11.58 19.86
CA LEU A 57 1.86 11.30 18.55
C LEU A 57 2.55 12.14 17.49
N ALA A 58 2.90 11.50 16.38
CA ALA A 58 3.46 12.15 15.21
C ALA A 58 2.74 11.62 13.96
N ASP A 59 2.48 12.50 13.00
CA ASP A 59 1.86 12.14 11.74
C ASP A 59 2.53 12.81 10.54
N THR A 60 2.36 12.19 9.39
CA THR A 60 2.82 12.71 8.10
C THR A 60 1.93 12.19 6.99
N ILE A 61 2.04 12.79 5.80
CA ILE A 61 1.23 12.43 4.64
C ILE A 61 2.10 11.74 3.60
N ILE A 62 1.64 10.60 3.11
CA ILE A 62 2.15 9.97 1.90
C ILE A 62 1.23 10.31 0.73
N ASP A 63 1.77 10.96 -0.29
CA ASP A 63 1.07 11.15 -1.57
C ASP A 63 1.36 9.97 -2.49
N LEU A 64 0.39 9.06 -2.64
CA LEU A 64 0.53 7.87 -3.48
C LEU A 64 0.69 8.25 -4.96
N THR A 65 0.15 9.40 -5.37
CA THR A 65 0.23 9.87 -6.76
C THR A 65 1.60 10.44 -7.14
N SER A 66 2.47 10.66 -6.15
CA SER A 66 3.88 10.99 -6.40
C SER A 66 4.67 9.83 -7.00
N ASN A 67 4.20 8.59 -6.80
CA ASN A 67 4.79 7.39 -7.40
C ASN A 67 4.30 7.25 -8.85
N SER A 68 5.23 7.33 -9.81
CA SER A 68 4.90 7.33 -11.25
C SER A 68 4.15 6.07 -11.69
N LYS A 69 4.55 4.89 -11.22
CA LYS A 69 3.88 3.63 -11.55
C LYS A 69 2.46 3.60 -11.00
N PHE A 70 2.28 3.96 -9.72
CA PHE A 70 0.94 4.02 -9.15
C PHE A 70 0.05 5.02 -9.90
N ASN A 71 0.57 6.23 -10.16
CA ASN A 71 -0.20 7.27 -10.85
C ASN A 71 -0.59 6.91 -12.29
N GLU A 72 0.22 6.10 -12.99
CA GLU A 72 -0.09 5.59 -14.33
C GLU A 72 -1.28 4.62 -14.32
N TYR A 73 -1.42 3.81 -13.27
CA TYR A 73 -2.39 2.70 -13.21
C TYR A 73 -3.53 2.89 -12.21
N LYS A 74 -3.51 3.94 -11.37
CA LYS A 74 -4.48 4.12 -10.25
C LYS A 74 -5.95 4.00 -10.67
N ASP A 75 -6.32 4.59 -11.81
CA ASP A 75 -7.71 4.58 -12.31
C ASP A 75 -8.14 3.23 -12.92
N LYS A 76 -7.20 2.28 -13.01
CA LYS A 76 -7.38 0.93 -13.58
C LYS A 76 -7.13 -0.17 -12.55
N LEU A 77 -6.85 0.18 -11.29
CA LEU A 77 -6.58 -0.80 -10.24
C LEU A 77 -7.83 -1.65 -9.99
N LYS A 78 -7.69 -2.96 -10.16
CA LYS A 78 -8.74 -3.95 -9.84
C LYS A 78 -8.59 -4.50 -8.42
N SER A 79 -7.35 -4.63 -7.95
CA SER A 79 -7.00 -5.13 -6.63
C SER A 79 -5.65 -4.57 -6.18
N VAL A 80 -5.45 -4.53 -4.87
CA VAL A 80 -4.19 -4.18 -4.22
C VAL A 80 -3.93 -5.22 -3.14
N THR A 81 -2.66 -5.61 -2.98
CA THR A 81 -2.22 -6.47 -1.89
C THR A 81 -0.99 -5.86 -1.25
N THR A 82 -1.14 -5.41 -0.01
CA THR A 82 -0.03 -4.97 0.82
C THR A 82 0.80 -6.18 1.22
N LYS A 83 2.11 -6.12 0.94
CA LYS A 83 3.04 -7.20 1.30
C LYS A 83 3.57 -7.03 2.73
N SER A 84 4.03 -5.82 3.04
CA SER A 84 4.64 -5.50 4.33
C SER A 84 4.58 -3.99 4.57
N ILE A 85 4.52 -3.59 5.84
CA ILE A 85 4.83 -2.24 6.31
C ILE A 85 6.13 -2.33 7.08
N VAL A 86 7.12 -1.52 6.70
CA VAL A 86 8.42 -1.49 7.38
C VAL A 86 8.65 -0.12 7.97
N LEU A 87 8.97 -0.11 9.26
CA LEU A 87 9.38 1.08 10.00
C LEU A 87 10.86 0.94 10.32
N THR A 88 11.62 2.01 10.10
CA THR A 88 13.06 2.03 10.35
C THR A 88 13.42 3.30 11.09
N VAL A 89 14.11 3.15 12.20
CA VAL A 89 14.69 4.27 12.95
C VAL A 89 15.98 4.70 12.24
N THR A 90 15.92 5.81 11.52
CA THR A 90 17.06 6.34 10.75
C THR A 90 18.04 7.12 11.62
N SER A 91 17.54 7.75 12.69
CA SER A 91 18.32 8.44 13.71
C SER A 91 17.53 8.56 15.00
N ILE A 92 18.21 8.58 16.13
CA ILE A 92 17.63 8.79 17.46
C ILE A 92 18.67 9.48 18.35
N SER A 93 18.23 10.38 19.22
CA SER A 93 19.12 11.15 20.10
C SER A 93 19.66 10.35 21.28
N GLU A 94 18.93 9.32 21.69
CA GLU A 94 19.26 8.42 22.80
C GLU A 94 19.80 7.10 22.26
N ASP A 95 20.74 6.46 22.97
CA ASP A 95 21.30 5.16 22.53
C ASP A 95 20.23 4.06 22.45
N THR A 96 19.23 4.11 23.33
CA THR A 96 18.14 3.12 23.41
C THR A 96 16.90 3.76 24.04
N VAL A 97 15.74 3.53 23.43
CA VAL A 97 14.43 3.94 23.96
C VAL A 97 13.54 2.71 24.15
N ASN A 98 12.89 2.61 25.29
CA ASN A 98 11.95 1.54 25.61
C ASN A 98 10.54 2.11 25.63
N LEU A 99 9.67 1.59 24.77
CA LEU A 99 8.27 1.95 24.66
C LEU A 99 7.43 0.83 25.24
N SER A 100 6.49 1.20 26.09
CA SER A 100 5.52 0.33 26.76
C SER A 100 4.26 0.08 25.93
N LEU A 101 4.00 0.93 24.94
CA LEU A 101 2.99 0.72 23.91
C LEU A 101 3.40 1.51 22.68
N VAL A 102 3.21 0.92 21.50
CA VAL A 102 3.39 1.61 20.21
C VAL A 102 2.14 1.41 19.38
N GLY A 103 1.63 2.50 18.81
CA GLY A 103 0.52 2.52 17.88
C GLY A 103 0.97 2.97 16.49
N PHE A 104 0.48 2.27 15.47
CA PHE A 104 0.63 2.65 14.07
C PHE A 104 -0.74 2.77 13.45
N ALA A 105 -0.98 3.87 12.73
CA ALA A 105 -2.22 4.04 12.00
C ALA A 105 -1.97 4.52 10.57
N ILE A 106 -2.80 4.04 9.64
CA ILE A 106 -2.89 4.58 8.29
C ILE A 106 -4.34 4.99 8.07
N LEU A 107 -4.56 6.26 7.76
CA LEU A 107 -5.89 6.86 7.64
C LEU A 107 -6.10 7.46 6.26
N THR A 108 -7.34 7.46 5.80
CA THR A 108 -7.76 8.38 4.73
C THR A 108 -7.71 9.83 5.23
N PRO A 109 -7.50 10.83 4.36
CA PRO A 109 -7.38 12.23 4.79
C PRO A 109 -8.63 12.78 5.49
N ASP A 110 -9.79 12.18 5.25
CA ASP A 110 -11.07 12.49 5.89
C ASP A 110 -11.36 11.61 7.13
N ILE A 111 -10.44 10.70 7.49
CA ILE A 111 -10.49 9.80 8.65
C ILE A 111 -11.68 8.81 8.60
N SER A 112 -12.28 8.60 7.42
CA SER A 112 -13.40 7.69 7.23
C SER A 112 -13.01 6.21 7.35
N VAL A 113 -11.77 5.86 7.01
CA VAL A 113 -11.24 4.49 7.05
C VAL A 113 -9.83 4.50 7.63
N SER A 114 -9.57 3.58 8.56
CA SER A 114 -8.32 3.52 9.31
C SER A 114 -7.84 2.08 9.49
N TYR A 115 -6.58 1.85 9.14
CA TYR A 115 -5.81 0.69 9.58
C TYR A 115 -5.11 1.02 10.90
N PHE A 116 -5.08 0.07 11.84
CA PHE A 116 -4.40 0.22 13.12
C PHE A 116 -3.59 -1.03 13.46
N HIS A 117 -2.42 -0.84 14.07
CA HIS A 117 -1.57 -1.89 14.60
C HIS A 117 -0.95 -1.44 15.93
N ASN A 118 -1.00 -2.30 16.94
CA ASN A 118 -0.44 -2.00 18.27
C ASN A 118 0.63 -3.02 18.65
N VAL A 119 1.65 -2.57 19.39
CA VAL A 119 2.73 -3.40 19.93
C VAL A 119 2.92 -3.07 21.41
N GLU A 120 2.74 -4.07 22.28
CA GLU A 120 2.72 -3.92 23.75
C GLU A 120 4.09 -3.69 24.40
N ALA A 121 5.19 -3.81 23.66
CA ALA A 121 6.51 -3.41 24.12
C ALA A 121 7.48 -3.35 22.94
N MET A 122 8.26 -2.28 22.84
CA MET A 122 9.27 -2.15 21.80
C MET A 122 10.51 -1.44 22.33
N THR A 123 11.67 -2.07 22.14
CA THR A 123 12.96 -1.41 22.36
C THR A 123 13.51 -0.97 21.01
N ILE A 124 13.74 0.33 20.85
CA ILE A 124 14.26 0.91 19.62
C ILE A 124 15.68 1.46 19.85
N THR A 125 16.51 1.31 18.83
CA THR A 125 17.89 1.81 18.74
C THR A 125 18.11 2.39 17.35
N ASN A 126 19.23 3.09 17.14
CA ASN A 126 19.58 3.58 15.81
C ASN A 126 19.71 2.42 14.81
N GLY A 127 19.01 2.52 13.67
CA GLY A 127 18.95 1.46 12.66
C GLY A 127 18.00 0.31 12.98
N TYR A 128 17.24 0.36 14.08
CA TYR A 128 16.21 -0.62 14.38
C TYR A 128 15.14 -0.64 13.27
N SER A 129 14.73 -1.83 12.85
CA SER A 129 13.63 -2.02 11.90
C SER A 129 12.57 -2.96 12.46
N TYR A 130 11.32 -2.57 12.28
CA TYR A 130 10.14 -3.38 12.60
C TYR A 130 9.31 -3.58 11.33
N ALA A 131 8.97 -4.83 11.02
CA ALA A 131 8.18 -5.18 9.85
C ALA A 131 6.86 -5.81 10.29
N ILE A 132 5.76 -5.28 9.77
CA ILE A 132 4.44 -5.87 9.84
C ILE A 132 4.25 -6.62 8.52
N GLU A 133 4.41 -7.93 8.56
CA GLU A 133 4.26 -8.78 7.39
C GLU A 133 2.80 -9.19 7.19
N SER A 134 2.41 -9.45 5.94
CA SER A 134 1.07 -9.94 5.64
C SER A 134 0.81 -11.28 6.34
N GLY A 135 -0.12 -11.32 7.31
CA GLY A 135 -0.39 -12.52 8.10
C GLY A 135 -1.83 -12.70 8.60
N SER A 136 -2.68 -11.69 8.47
CA SER A 136 -4.08 -11.70 8.91
C SER A 136 -4.93 -10.71 8.07
N ASN A 137 -6.26 -10.74 8.25
CA ASN A 137 -7.22 -9.84 7.59
C ASN A 137 -6.98 -8.34 7.89
N GLU A 138 -6.00 -8.02 8.73
CA GLU A 138 -5.61 -6.66 9.10
C GLU A 138 -5.27 -5.79 7.88
N PHE A 139 -4.69 -6.36 6.83
CA PHE A 139 -4.38 -5.62 5.60
C PHE A 139 -5.56 -5.41 4.65
N ASP A 140 -6.72 -6.03 4.87
CA ASP A 140 -7.87 -5.84 3.98
C ASP A 140 -8.34 -4.38 4.00
N THR A 141 -8.36 -3.77 5.19
CA THR A 141 -8.70 -2.34 5.35
C THR A 141 -7.66 -1.45 4.66
N LEU A 142 -6.38 -1.76 4.81
CA LEU A 142 -5.31 -1.01 4.15
C LEU A 142 -5.37 -1.15 2.63
N ASN A 143 -5.61 -2.35 2.11
CA ASN A 143 -5.80 -2.60 0.68
C ASN A 143 -6.98 -1.78 0.14
N ALA A 144 -8.07 -1.66 0.90
CA ALA A 144 -9.21 -0.83 0.54
C ALA A 144 -8.88 0.67 0.54
N ILE A 145 -8.08 1.15 1.50
CA ILE A 145 -7.56 2.53 1.52
C ILE A 145 -6.71 2.79 0.27
N LEU A 146 -5.76 1.92 -0.03
CA LEU A 146 -4.84 2.08 -1.16
C LEU A 146 -5.53 2.01 -2.52
N LEU A 147 -6.57 1.18 -2.65
CA LEU A 147 -7.37 1.07 -3.88
C LEU A 147 -8.13 2.36 -4.21
N ASN A 148 -8.54 3.13 -3.19
CA ASN A 148 -9.26 4.39 -3.35
C ASN A 148 -8.37 5.63 -3.14
N GLY A 149 -7.09 5.43 -2.83
CA GLY A 149 -6.23 6.43 -2.22
C GLY A 149 -5.57 7.37 -3.24
N GLY A 150 -5.60 8.66 -2.93
CA GLY A 150 -4.67 9.65 -3.49
C GLY A 150 -3.58 10.01 -2.50
N LYS A 151 -3.99 10.42 -1.30
CA LYS A 151 -3.11 10.70 -0.15
C LYS A 151 -3.56 9.87 1.03
N ILE A 152 -2.62 9.45 1.87
CA ILE A 152 -2.89 8.78 3.15
C ILE A 152 -2.14 9.51 4.26
N ALA A 153 -2.73 9.58 5.44
CA ALA A 153 -2.05 10.00 6.65
C ALA A 153 -1.47 8.76 7.34
N VAL A 154 -0.22 8.84 7.77
CA VAL A 154 0.44 7.81 8.58
C VAL A 154 0.73 8.41 9.93
N THR A 155 0.33 7.71 10.98
CA THR A 155 0.50 8.14 12.37
C THR A 155 1.31 7.10 13.14
N TYR A 156 2.22 7.59 13.97
CA TYR A 156 2.96 6.81 14.95
C TYR A 156 2.67 7.40 16.33
N SER A 157 2.40 6.54 17.30
CA SER A 157 2.27 6.95 18.69
C SER A 157 2.97 5.99 19.64
N GLY A 158 3.29 6.47 20.84
CA GLY A 158 3.87 5.62 21.87
C GLY A 158 3.82 6.22 23.28
N ILE A 159 4.06 5.34 24.26
CA ILE A 159 4.19 5.65 25.70
C ILE A 159 5.45 5.00 26.23
#